data_AF-A0A822HA61-F1
#
_entry.id   AF-A0A822HA61-F1
#
_cell.length_a   1.000
_cell.length_b   1.000
_cell.length_c   1.000
_cell.angle_alpha   90.00
_cell.angle_beta   90.00
_cell.angle_gamma   90.00
#
_symmetry.space_group_name_H-M   'P 1'
#
loop_
_entity.id
_entity.type
_entity.pdbx_description
1 polymer ?
#
loop_
_entity_poly.entity_id
_entity_poly.type
_entity_poly.pdbx_seq_one_letter_code
_entity_poly.pdbx_strand_id
1 'polypeptide(L)'
;MAIAVMVINVYAKNLEVTIVRAGSTFDTTQDVIVKLQYRNTGQKKINIVKWYLPGKELYDPLFKITCNNVPVEYLGPMIKRVKPAAKE
;
A
#
# COMPACT_ATOMS: atom_id res chain seq x y z
N MET A 1 -12.33 22.25 14.64
CA MET A 1 -12.27 21.57 13.34
C MET A 1 -11.70 20.18 13.58
N ALA A 2 -12.53 19.12 13.53
CA ALA A 2 -12.08 17.77 13.86
C ALA A 2 -11.33 17.15 12.66
N ILE A 3 -10.07 16.80 12.84
CA ILE A 3 -9.25 16.16 11.81
C ILE A 3 -9.44 14.65 11.93
N ALA A 4 -10.15 14.05 10.98
CA ALA A 4 -10.20 12.60 10.86
C ALA A 4 -8.89 12.11 10.23
N VAL A 5 -8.02 11.46 11.01
CA VAL A 5 -6.93 10.66 10.46
C VAL A 5 -7.51 9.30 10.12
N MET A 6 -7.78 9.07 8.83
CA MET A 6 -8.22 7.75 8.37
C MET A 6 -7.02 6.81 8.40
N VAL A 7 -7.03 5.91 9.37
CA VAL A 7 -6.06 4.80 9.47
C VAL A 7 -6.80 3.54 9.05
N ILE A 8 -6.31 2.89 8.01
CA ILE A 8 -6.85 1.61 7.54
C ILE A 8 -5.88 0.52 7.97
N ASN A 9 -6.38 -0.46 8.73
CA ASN A 9 -5.64 -1.68 9.05
C ASN A 9 -6.18 -2.82 8.18
N VAL A 10 -5.27 -3.51 7.51
CA VAL A 10 -5.57 -4.73 6.73
C VAL A 10 -4.76 -5.88 7.30
N TYR A 11 -5.40 -7.04 7.45
CA TYR A 11 -4.79 -8.23 8.06
C TYR A 11 -4.67 -9.36 7.03
N ALA A 12 -3.50 -9.97 6.97
CA ALA A 12 -3.26 -11.21 6.24
C ALA A 12 -2.50 -12.20 7.14
N LYS A 13 -3.20 -13.22 7.65
CA LYS A 13 -2.70 -14.14 8.68
C LYS A 13 -2.18 -13.38 9.91
N ASN A 14 -0.86 -13.25 10.04
CA ASN A 14 -0.14 -12.59 11.14
C ASN A 14 0.58 -11.32 10.68
N LEU A 15 0.22 -10.77 9.52
CA LEU A 15 0.75 -9.51 9.01
C LEU A 15 -0.34 -8.45 9.07
N GLU A 16 -0.10 -7.42 9.86
CA GLU A 16 -0.89 -6.21 9.94
C GLU A 16 -0.25 -5.13 9.05
N VAL A 17 -1.04 -4.50 8.19
CA VAL A 17 -0.61 -3.38 7.35
C VAL A 17 -1.44 -2.17 7.69
N THR A 18 -0.76 -1.11 8.11
CA THR A 18 -1.37 0.17 8.44
C THR A 18 -1.02 1.19 7.36
N ILE A 19 -2.05 1.86 6.83
CA ILE A 19 -1.90 2.93 5.84
C ILE A 19 -2.13 4.27 6.54
N VAL A 20 -1.14 5.16 6.46
CA VAL A 20 -1.22 6.51 7.05
C VAL A 20 -0.94 7.54 5.97
N ARG A 21 -1.81 8.53 5.83
CA ARG A 21 -1.56 9.68 4.95
C ARG A 21 -0.46 10.57 5.53
N ALA A 22 0.48 11.03 4.70
CA ALA A 22 1.53 11.93 5.14
C ALA A 22 1.05 13.39 5.31
N GLY A 23 0.03 13.79 4.53
CA GLY A 23 -0.58 15.12 4.56
C GLY A 23 -2.05 15.10 4.99
N SER A 24 -2.54 16.24 5.48
CA SER A 24 -3.93 16.42 5.93
C SER A 24 -4.84 17.08 4.89
N THR A 25 -4.27 17.84 3.96
CA THR A 25 -4.93 18.55 2.85
C THR A 25 -4.05 18.45 1.62
N PHE A 26 -4.68 18.35 0.44
CA PHE A 26 -4.00 18.23 -0.84
C PHE A 26 -4.68 19.16 -1.84
N ASP A 27 -3.90 20.01 -2.50
CA ASP A 27 -4.35 20.80 -3.66
C ASP A 27 -4.21 19.96 -4.95
N THR A 28 -4.79 20.45 -6.04
CA THR A 28 -4.78 19.88 -7.39
C THR A 28 -3.39 19.59 -7.96
N THR A 29 -2.35 20.22 -7.43
CA THR A 29 -0.95 20.11 -7.88
C THR A 29 -0.08 19.29 -6.92
N GLN A 30 -0.64 18.81 -5.80
CA GLN A 30 0.14 18.17 -4.76
C GLN A 30 0.10 16.64 -4.87
N ASP A 31 1.26 16.03 -4.68
CA ASP A 31 1.37 14.58 -4.60
C ASP A 31 0.70 14.02 -3.34
N VAL A 32 -0.05 12.92 -3.51
CA VAL A 32 -0.65 12.19 -2.39
C VAL A 32 0.33 11.14 -1.89
N ILE A 33 1.07 11.48 -0.82
CA ILE A 33 2.04 10.57 -0.20
C ILE A 33 1.36 9.77 0.93
N VAL A 34 1.50 8.44 0.87
CA VAL A 34 1.06 7.52 1.92
C VAL A 34 2.24 6.72 2.48
N LYS A 35 2.22 6.50 3.79
CA LYS A 35 3.15 5.64 4.51
C LYS A 35 2.48 4.31 4.80
N LEU A 36 3.13 3.23 4.37
CA LEU A 36 2.75 1.86 4.70
C LEU A 36 3.62 1.38 5.85
N GLN A 37 2.97 0.90 6.91
CA GLN A 37 3.63 0.23 8.03
C GLN A 37 3.22 -1.23 8.04
N TYR A 38 4.21 -2.12 8.00
CA TYR A 38 4.03 -3.57 8.06
C TYR A 38 4.44 -4.06 9.44
N ARG A 39 3.56 -4.80 10.12
CA ARG A 39 3.80 -5.36 11.44
C ARG A 39 3.54 -6.87 11.42
N ASN A 40 4.57 -7.66 11.70
CA ASN A 40 4.39 -9.08 11.99
C ASN A 40 3.89 -9.23 13.43
N THR A 41 2.66 -9.68 13.60
CA THR A 41 2.03 -9.94 14.90
C THR A 41 2.21 -11.39 15.37
N GLY A 42 2.84 -12.23 14.55
CA GLY A 42 3.07 -13.64 14.83
C GLY A 42 4.44 -13.92 15.46
N GLN A 43 4.61 -15.17 15.87
CA GLN A 43 5.86 -15.67 16.49
C GLN A 43 6.86 -16.27 15.48
N LYS A 44 6.47 -16.38 14.20
CA LYS A 44 7.29 -16.96 13.14
C LYS A 44 7.71 -15.87 12.14
N LYS A 45 8.86 -16.07 11.49
CA LYS A 45 9.31 -15.22 10.38
C LYS A 45 8.30 -15.30 9.23
N ILE A 46 7.94 -14.14 8.67
CA ILE A 46 7.11 -14.02 7.48
C ILE A 46 7.98 -13.49 6.35
N ASN A 47 7.93 -14.14 5.19
CA ASN A 47 8.57 -13.65 3.97
C ASN A 47 7.50 -12.96 3.12
N ILE A 48 7.74 -11.69 2.78
CA ILE A 48 6.86 -10.89 1.92
C ILE A 48 7.51 -10.78 0.55
N VAL A 49 6.76 -11.06 -0.52
CA VAL A 49 7.26 -10.89 -1.88
C VAL A 49 7.50 -9.40 -2.11
N LYS A 50 8.74 -9.04 -2.46
CA LYS A 50 9.19 -7.64 -2.61
C LYS A 50 8.34 -6.82 -3.58
N TRP A 51 7.67 -7.47 -4.53
CA TRP A 51 6.78 -6.86 -5.50
C TRP A 51 5.55 -6.17 -4.88
N TYR A 52 5.08 -6.65 -3.73
CA TYR A 52 3.96 -6.06 -2.99
C TYR A 52 4.40 -5.04 -1.96
N LEU A 53 5.71 -4.75 -1.89
CA LEU A 53 6.24 -3.67 -1.07
C LEU A 53 6.40 -2.43 -1.95
N PRO A 54 6.05 -1.23 -1.45
CA PRO A 54 6.28 0.00 -2.20
C PRO A 54 7.78 0.18 -2.46
N GLY A 55 8.16 0.19 -3.73
CA GLY A 55 9.51 0.51 -4.20
C GLY A 55 9.61 1.96 -4.67
N LYS A 56 10.68 2.29 -5.40
CA LYS A 56 10.78 3.57 -6.13
C LYS A 56 9.69 3.72 -7.19
N GLU A 57 9.27 2.60 -7.77
CA GLU A 57 8.20 2.51 -8.75
C GLU A 57 7.20 1.45 -8.29
N LEU A 58 5.92 1.70 -8.55
CA LEU A 58 4.85 0.73 -8.41
C LEU A 58 4.63 0.08 -9.77
N TYR A 59 4.66 -1.25 -9.82
CA TYR A 59 4.46 -2.02 -11.06
C TYR A 59 3.19 -2.88 -11.03
N ASP A 60 2.38 -2.72 -9.99
CA ASP A 60 1.12 -3.41 -9.76
C ASP A 60 0.13 -2.46 -9.08
N PRO A 61 -1.19 -2.64 -9.29
CA PRO A 61 -2.23 -1.90 -8.59
C PRO A 61 -2.34 -2.35 -7.13
N LEU A 62 -1.38 -1.94 -6.29
CA LEU A 62 -1.32 -2.30 -4.86
C LEU A 62 -2.43 -1.65 -4.03
N PHE A 63 -3.05 -0.59 -4.54
CA PHE A 63 -4.05 0.20 -3.83
C PHE A 63 -5.38 0.14 -4.57
N LYS A 64 -6.46 -0.01 -3.81
CA LYS A 64 -7.82 0.28 -4.30
C LYS A 64 -8.12 1.74 -3.99
N ILE A 65 -8.19 2.56 -5.03
CA ILE A 65 -8.46 3.99 -4.91
C ILE A 65 -9.89 4.25 -5.40
N THR A 66 -10.65 5.02 -4.64
CA THR A 66 -11.98 5.48 -5.06
C THR A 66 -12.09 6.99 -4.90
N CYS A 67 -12.65 7.67 -5.90
CA CYS A 67 -13.01 9.08 -5.85
C CYS A 67 -14.54 9.18 -5.90
N ASN A 68 -15.16 9.80 -4.89
CA ASN A 68 -16.62 9.87 -4.78
C ASN A 68 -17.30 8.48 -4.92
N ASN A 69 -16.73 7.46 -4.27
CA ASN A 69 -17.11 6.04 -4.36
C ASN A 69 -16.96 5.37 -5.73
N VAL A 70 -16.43 6.07 -6.74
CA VAL A 70 -16.12 5.49 -8.05
C VAL A 70 -14.66 5.00 -8.05
N PRO A 71 -14.39 3.73 -8.41
CA PRO A 71 -13.02 3.23 -8.54
C PRO A 71 -12.21 4.04 -9.56
N VAL A 72 -10.96 4.33 -9.22
CA VAL A 72 -10.01 5.01 -10.11
C VAL A 72 -9.09 3.97 -10.76
N GLU A 73 -8.80 4.15 -12.05
CA GLU A 73 -7.91 3.27 -12.81
C GLU A 73 -6.45 3.42 -12.40
N TYR A 74 -5.72 2.31 -12.44
CA TYR A 74 -4.28 2.30 -12.21
C TYR A 74 -3.53 2.72 -13.48
N LEU A 75 -2.73 3.77 -13.37
CA LEU A 75 -2.01 4.37 -14.52
C LEU A 75 -0.55 3.94 -14.62
N GLY A 76 -0.06 3.12 -13.68
CA GLY A 76 1.33 2.69 -13.66
C GLY A 76 1.63 1.53 -14.62
N PRO A 77 2.91 1.22 -14.85
CA PRO A 77 3.31 0.10 -15.68
C PRO A 77 2.86 -1.23 -15.07
N MET A 78 2.38 -2.15 -15.90
CA MET A 78 2.13 -3.53 -15.50
C MET A 78 3.23 -4.44 -16.05
N ILE A 79 3.89 -5.21 -15.18
CA ILE A 79 5.01 -6.05 -15.61
C ILE A 79 4.69 -7.54 -15.45
N LYS A 80 4.90 -8.30 -16.53
CA LYS A 80 4.79 -9.76 -16.50
C LYS A 80 6.00 -10.34 -15.78
N ARG A 81 5.76 -11.19 -14.77
CA ARG A 81 6.81 -11.80 -13.94
C ARG A 81 6.70 -13.32 -13.94
N VAL A 82 7.85 -13.97 -13.74
CA VAL A 82 7.89 -15.40 -13.37
C VAL A 82 7.33 -15.59 -11.96
N LYS A 83 7.08 -16.83 -11.53
CA LYS A 83 6.68 -17.09 -10.14
C LYS A 83 7.79 -16.59 -9.18
N PRO A 84 7.43 -15.94 -8.06
CA PRO A 84 8.43 -15.49 -7.11
C PRO A 84 9.16 -16.70 -6.51
N ALA A 85 10.49 -16.66 -6.55
CA ALA A 85 11.34 -17.65 -5.90
C ALA A 85 11.85 -17.07 -4.58
N ALA A 86 11.93 -17.90 -3.54
CA ALA A 86 12.65 -17.54 -2.34
C ALA A 86 14.14 -17.45 -2.70
N LYS A 87 14.73 -16.27 -2.49
CA LYS A 87 16.18 -16.17 -2.35
C LYS A 87 16.47 -16.45 -0.88
N GLU A 88 17.24 -17.50 -0.61
CA GLU A 88 17.73 -17.84 0.72
C GLU A 88 18.53 -16.68 1.34
#